data_AF-A0A7S8E659-F1
#
_entry.id   AF-A0A7S8E659-F1
#
_cell.length_a   1.000
_cell.length_b   1.000
_cell.length_c   1.000
_cell.angle_alpha   90.00
_cell.angle_beta   90.00
_cell.angle_gamma   90.00
#
_symmetry.space_group_name_H-M   'P 1'
#
loop_
_entity.id
_entity.type
_entity.pdbx_description
1 polymer ?
#
loop_
_entity_poly.entity_id
_entity_poly.type
_entity_poly.pdbx_seq_one_letter_code
_entity_poly.pdbx_strand_id
1 'polypeptide(L)'
;MPYNQTRHLQVTPPIDTNAYTANDVVGGLLTFGNLESGGGGTIRSAYIVDTHSEGADLTLYLFRSKPSTINDDAAFAPTADDLKKLVAIVAFAGSDFVTLNSMDWQRKLLDVSFEAGDENALYGYLVDGTGGTWAAANNLTIGVDVWAD
;
A
#
# COMPACT_ATOMS: atom_id res chain seq x y z
N MET A 1 -9.14 -25.68 -7.32
CA MET A 1 -8.35 -25.00 -6.27
C MET A 1 -9.32 -24.50 -5.21
N PRO A 2 -8.97 -24.40 -3.92
CA PRO A 2 -9.95 -24.08 -2.89
C PRO A 2 -10.29 -22.58 -2.90
N TYR A 3 -11.51 -22.27 -3.34
CA TYR A 3 -12.17 -20.96 -3.21
C TYR A 3 -12.36 -20.58 -1.73
N ASN A 4 -12.56 -19.29 -1.44
CA ASN A 4 -12.80 -18.74 -0.09
C ASN A 4 -11.62 -18.80 0.89
N GLN A 5 -10.42 -18.40 0.48
CA GLN A 5 -9.26 -18.31 1.38
C GLN A 5 -8.81 -16.88 1.61
N THR A 6 -8.43 -16.56 2.86
CA THR A 6 -7.70 -15.33 3.16
C THR A 6 -6.28 -15.45 2.60
N ARG A 7 -5.85 -14.40 1.91
CA ARG A 7 -4.49 -14.24 1.39
C ARG A 7 -3.90 -12.99 2.01
N HIS A 8 -2.68 -13.13 2.50
CA HIS A 8 -1.89 -12.04 3.06
C HIS A 8 -0.86 -11.62 2.00
N LEU A 9 -1.10 -10.49 1.36
CA LEU A 9 -0.19 -9.92 0.38
C LEU A 9 0.65 -8.87 1.09
N GLN A 10 1.96 -8.91 0.92
CA GLN A 10 2.86 -7.93 1.55
C GLN A 10 3.95 -7.48 0.58
N VAL A 11 4.35 -6.23 0.73
CA VAL A 11 5.40 -5.61 -0.06
C VAL A 11 6.25 -4.73 0.85
N THR A 12 7.56 -4.75 0.61
CA THR A 12 8.51 -3.82 1.21
C THR A 12 8.87 -2.81 0.13
N PRO A 13 8.41 -1.55 0.23
CA PRO A 13 8.76 -0.50 -0.74
C PRO A 13 10.29 -0.30 -0.74
N PRO A 14 10.93 -0.10 -1.90
CA PRO A 14 12.31 0.35 -1.95
C PRO A 14 12.38 1.83 -1.55
N ILE A 15 12.61 2.10 -0.27
CA ILE A 15 12.62 3.47 0.28
C ILE A 15 13.93 4.21 -0.07
N ASP A 16 13.84 5.50 -0.43
CA ASP A 16 14.95 6.44 -0.36
C ASP A 16 15.27 6.75 1.12
N THR A 17 16.56 6.75 1.45
CA THR A 17 17.05 7.14 2.78
C THR A 17 17.07 8.66 3.00
N ASN A 18 16.75 9.45 1.97
CA ASN A 18 16.50 10.89 2.10
C ASN A 18 15.12 11.16 2.69
N ALA A 19 14.92 12.38 3.20
CA ALA A 19 13.62 12.83 3.67
C ALA A 19 12.68 13.04 2.48
N TYR A 20 11.48 12.47 2.55
CA TYR A 20 10.42 12.73 1.58
C TYR A 20 9.84 14.13 1.76
N THR A 21 9.23 14.70 0.72
CA THR A 21 8.33 15.85 0.88
C THR A 21 6.91 15.36 1.10
N ALA A 22 6.10 16.15 1.81
CA ALA A 22 4.68 15.89 1.93
C ALA A 22 4.03 15.75 0.53
N ASN A 23 3.28 14.66 0.36
CA ASN A 23 2.65 14.13 -0.84
C ASN A 23 3.56 13.41 -1.85
N ASP A 24 4.79 13.05 -1.47
CA ASP A 24 5.65 12.21 -2.30
C ASP A 24 5.30 10.72 -2.16
N VAL A 25 5.56 9.99 -3.24
CA VAL A 25 5.39 8.54 -3.32
C VAL A 25 6.58 7.85 -2.66
N VAL A 26 6.28 6.92 -1.75
CA VAL A 26 7.27 6.11 -1.03
C VAL A 26 7.44 4.75 -1.72
N GLY A 27 8.62 4.52 -2.29
CA GLY A 27 9.03 3.28 -2.95
C GLY A 27 8.48 3.03 -4.35
N GLY A 28 7.88 4.05 -4.97
CA GLY A 28 7.30 3.93 -6.30
C GLY A 28 6.11 2.96 -6.37
N LEU A 29 5.95 2.28 -7.51
CA LEU A 29 4.81 1.40 -7.77
C LEU A 29 4.93 0.09 -6.98
N LEU A 30 4.00 -0.13 -6.05
CA LEU A 30 3.83 -1.36 -5.30
C LEU A 30 3.01 -2.37 -6.08
N THR A 31 3.42 -3.64 -6.05
CA THR A 31 2.70 -4.75 -6.70
C THR A 31 2.41 -5.85 -5.68
N PHE A 32 1.12 -6.03 -5.39
CA PHE A 32 0.58 -7.09 -4.54
C PHE A 32 0.08 -8.24 -5.44
N GLY A 33 1.01 -9.09 -5.87
CA GLY A 33 0.75 -10.17 -6.83
C GLY A 33 0.23 -11.47 -6.19
N ASN A 34 0.21 -12.53 -7.00
CA ASN A 34 -0.24 -13.89 -6.64
C ASN A 34 -1.71 -14.00 -6.23
N LEU A 35 -2.60 -13.17 -6.81
CA LEU A 35 -4.03 -13.48 -6.75
C LEU A 35 -4.28 -14.69 -7.68
N GLU A 36 -4.99 -15.71 -7.19
CA GLU A 36 -5.26 -16.91 -7.99
C GLU A 36 -6.19 -16.63 -9.18
N SER A 37 -6.31 -17.62 -10.07
CA SER A 37 -7.15 -17.55 -11.27
C SER A 37 -8.61 -17.31 -10.90
N GLY A 38 -9.13 -16.16 -11.33
CA GLY A 38 -10.43 -15.61 -10.92
C GLY A 38 -10.38 -14.10 -10.74
N GLY A 39 -9.18 -13.57 -10.41
CA GLY A 39 -8.81 -12.15 -10.48
C GLY A 39 -9.47 -11.25 -9.42
N GLY A 40 -10.64 -11.62 -8.91
CA GLY A 40 -11.40 -10.80 -7.96
C GLY A 40 -11.40 -11.30 -6.52
N GLY A 41 -11.99 -10.48 -5.66
CA GLY A 41 -12.20 -10.80 -4.26
C GLY A 41 -12.58 -9.57 -3.46
N THR A 42 -12.45 -9.66 -2.14
CA THR A 42 -12.72 -8.54 -1.23
C THR A 42 -11.48 -8.20 -0.40
N ILE A 43 -11.05 -6.94 -0.43
CA ILE A 43 -10.03 -6.39 0.46
C ILE A 43 -10.65 -6.23 1.85
N ARG A 44 -10.08 -6.91 2.85
CA ARG A 44 -10.59 -6.98 4.24
C ARG A 44 -9.80 -6.13 5.21
N SER A 45 -8.52 -5.93 4.95
CA SER A 45 -7.68 -5.01 5.72
C SER A 45 -6.47 -4.57 4.94
N ALA A 46 -5.90 -3.44 5.36
CA ALA A 46 -4.56 -3.03 5.03
C ALA A 46 -3.82 -2.67 6.31
N TYR A 47 -2.53 -2.95 6.37
CA TYR A 47 -1.69 -2.66 7.54
C TYR A 47 -0.32 -2.16 7.12
N ILE A 48 0.30 -1.41 8.03
CA ILE A 48 1.67 -0.91 7.91
C ILE A 48 2.44 -1.36 9.14
N VAL A 49 3.64 -1.87 8.92
CA VAL A 49 4.69 -2.01 9.92
C VAL A 49 5.78 -1.01 9.57
N ASP A 50 6.11 -0.12 10.49
CA ASP A 50 7.25 0.80 10.39
C ASP A 50 8.27 0.46 11.47
N THR A 51 9.41 -0.06 11.06
CA THR A 51 10.50 -0.45 11.98
C THR A 51 11.44 0.70 12.35
N HIS A 52 11.23 1.90 11.81
CA HIS A 52 11.91 3.12 12.22
C HIS A 52 11.08 3.99 13.18
N SER A 53 9.76 3.73 13.25
CA SER A 53 8.83 4.48 14.10
C SER A 53 8.81 5.98 13.75
N GLU A 54 8.72 6.28 12.45
CA GLU A 54 8.74 7.66 11.96
C GLU A 54 7.44 8.40 12.33
N GLY A 55 6.35 7.65 12.52
CA GLY A 55 5.05 8.22 12.87
C GLY A 55 4.49 9.15 11.79
N ALA A 56 4.87 8.93 10.54
CA ALA A 56 4.41 9.70 9.39
C ALA A 56 2.93 9.43 9.08
N ASP A 57 2.21 10.44 8.58
CA ASP A 57 0.91 10.22 7.96
C ASP A 57 1.13 9.51 6.62
N LEU A 58 0.50 8.36 6.41
CA LEU A 58 0.66 7.56 5.21
C LEU A 58 -0.68 7.30 4.54
N THR A 59 -0.74 7.41 3.21
CA THR A 59 -1.93 7.05 2.43
C THR A 59 -1.60 6.00 1.40
N LEU A 60 -2.29 4.85 1.47
CA LEU A 60 -2.19 3.78 0.49
C LEU A 60 -3.32 3.90 -0.53
N TYR A 61 -2.96 4.12 -1.80
CA TYR A 61 -3.87 4.08 -2.94
C TYR A 61 -3.75 2.71 -3.61
N LEU A 62 -4.87 1.99 -3.75
CA LEU A 62 -4.92 0.66 -4.37
C LEU A 62 -5.66 0.71 -5.70
N PHE A 63 -5.09 0.07 -6.71
CA PHE A 63 -5.59 0.02 -8.08
C PHE A 63 -5.77 -1.42 -8.55
N ARG A 64 -6.85 -1.66 -9.31
CA ARG A 64 -7.15 -2.97 -9.89
C ARG A 64 -6.30 -3.34 -11.10
N SER A 65 -5.66 -2.36 -11.71
CA SER A 65 -4.89 -2.48 -12.95
C SER A 65 -3.74 -1.50 -12.88
N LYS A 66 -2.65 -1.79 -13.59
CA LYS A 66 -1.41 -1.01 -13.47
C LYS A 66 -1.66 0.47 -13.82
N PRO A 67 -1.50 1.40 -12.87
CA PRO A 67 -1.55 2.82 -13.17
C PRO A 67 -0.25 3.27 -13.87
N SER A 68 -0.23 4.52 -14.34
CA SER A 68 0.99 5.18 -14.78
C SER A 68 2.05 5.09 -13.68
N THR A 69 3.30 4.83 -14.05
CA THR A 69 4.43 4.77 -13.11
C THR A 69 4.74 6.17 -12.58
N ILE A 70 4.71 6.32 -11.25
CA ILE A 70 5.25 7.45 -10.51
C ILE A 70 6.47 6.92 -9.76
N ASN A 71 7.58 7.65 -9.86
CA ASN A 71 8.83 7.24 -9.23
C ASN A 71 8.76 7.41 -7.71
N ASP A 72 9.66 6.74 -7.01
CA ASP A 72 9.97 7.06 -5.61
C ASP A 72 10.43 8.52 -5.48
N ASP A 73 10.13 9.13 -4.33
CA ASP A 73 10.44 10.52 -3.98
C ASP A 73 9.97 11.54 -5.05
N ALA A 74 8.81 11.25 -5.63
CA ALA A 74 8.13 12.12 -6.57
C ALA A 74 6.71 12.40 -6.12
N ALA A 75 6.26 13.63 -6.37
CA ALA A 75 4.91 14.06 -6.04
C ALA A 75 3.85 13.10 -6.63
N PHE A 76 2.90 12.68 -5.79
CA PHE A 76 1.81 11.82 -6.20
C PHE A 76 0.86 12.57 -7.16
N ALA A 77 0.99 12.29 -8.45
CA ALA A 77 0.24 12.93 -9.52
C ALA A 77 -0.40 11.90 -10.48
N PRO A 78 -1.42 11.12 -10.02
CA PRO A 78 -2.12 10.18 -10.89
C PRO A 78 -2.92 10.90 -11.97
N THR A 79 -3.01 10.31 -13.16
CA THR A 79 -3.84 10.85 -14.24
C THR A 79 -5.32 10.55 -14.02
N ALA A 80 -6.20 11.24 -14.75
CA ALA A 80 -7.64 10.93 -14.73
C ALA A 80 -7.94 9.49 -15.18
N ASP A 81 -7.11 8.89 -16.03
CA ASP A 81 -7.25 7.50 -16.45
C ASP A 81 -6.79 6.52 -15.36
N ASP A 82 -5.79 6.88 -14.56
CA ASP A 82 -5.36 6.09 -13.41
C ASP A 82 -6.45 6.04 -12.33
N LEU A 83 -7.14 7.16 -12.09
CA LEU A 83 -8.24 7.22 -11.12
C LEU A 83 -9.40 6.29 -11.47
N LYS A 84 -9.61 5.93 -12.75
CA LYS A 84 -10.62 4.94 -13.17
C LYS A 84 -10.24 3.50 -12.79
N LYS A 85 -9.00 3.28 -12.42
CA LYS A 85 -8.46 1.99 -11.94
C LYS A 85 -8.40 1.93 -10.42
N LEU A 86 -8.65 3.05 -9.72
CA LEU A 86 -8.61 3.12 -8.26
C LEU A 86 -9.74 2.30 -7.64
N VAL A 87 -9.40 1.53 -6.61
CA VAL A 87 -10.29 0.61 -5.89
C VAL A 87 -10.50 1.07 -4.46
N ALA A 88 -9.42 1.44 -3.77
CA ALA A 88 -9.47 1.87 -2.39
C ALA A 88 -8.42 2.93 -2.10
N ILE A 89 -8.73 3.79 -1.14
CA ILE A 89 -7.80 4.75 -0.52
C ILE A 89 -7.82 4.45 0.97
N VAL A 90 -6.66 4.22 1.56
CA VAL A 90 -6.52 3.89 2.98
C VAL A 90 -5.59 4.90 3.63
N ALA A 91 -6.14 5.76 4.48
CA ALA A 91 -5.37 6.72 5.24
C ALA A 91 -4.95 6.13 6.61
N PHE A 92 -3.68 6.28 6.94
CA PHE A 92 -3.02 5.89 8.17
C PHE A 92 -2.48 7.17 8.81
N ALA A 93 -3.17 7.68 9.83
CA ALA A 93 -2.68 8.82 10.57
C ALA A 93 -1.51 8.39 11.47
N GLY A 94 -0.42 9.15 11.48
CA GLY A 94 0.77 8.92 12.30
C GLY A 94 0.44 8.74 13.78
N SER A 95 -0.56 9.48 14.27
CA SER A 95 -1.04 9.42 15.65
C SER A 95 -1.81 8.16 16.03
N ASP A 96 -2.26 7.36 15.04
CA ASP A 96 -2.98 6.10 15.27
C ASP A 96 -2.05 4.88 15.34
N PHE A 97 -0.75 5.03 15.05
CA PHE A 97 0.20 3.94 15.14
C PHE A 97 0.42 3.50 16.60
N VAL A 98 0.53 2.19 16.80
CA VAL A 98 0.86 1.60 18.10
C VAL A 98 2.34 1.22 18.10
N THR A 99 3.11 1.85 18.98
CA THR A 99 4.53 1.56 19.13
C THR A 99 4.78 0.32 19.98
N LEU A 100 5.55 -0.62 19.44
CA LEU A 100 5.98 -1.87 20.04
C LEU A 100 7.50 -1.98 19.90
N ASN A 101 8.24 -1.72 20.98
CA ASN A 101 9.71 -1.81 20.97
C ASN A 101 10.38 -1.00 19.83
N SER A 102 10.01 0.27 19.71
CA SER A 102 10.47 1.20 18.66
C SER A 102 10.09 0.80 17.23
N MET A 103 9.05 -0.01 17.07
CA MET A 103 8.42 -0.30 15.79
C MET A 103 6.96 0.09 15.88
N ASP A 104 6.46 0.78 14.89
CA ASP A 104 5.08 1.20 14.80
C ASP A 104 4.26 0.23 13.96
N TRP A 105 3.05 -0.06 14.42
CA TRP A 105 2.10 -0.89 13.69
C TRP A 105 0.73 -0.25 13.67
N GLN A 106 0.10 -0.29 12.50
CA GLN A 106 -1.30 0.12 12.34
C GLN A 106 -2.00 -0.77 11.33
N ARG A 107 -3.30 -0.99 11.55
CA ARG A 107 -4.19 -1.68 10.61
C ARG A 107 -5.52 -0.94 10.48
N LYS A 108 -6.04 -0.90 9.25
CA LYS A 108 -7.39 -0.46 8.94
C LYS A 108 -8.19 -1.65 8.39
N LEU A 109 -9.44 -1.77 8.83
CA LEU A 109 -10.39 -2.74 8.27
C LEU A 109 -11.05 -2.14 7.03
N LEU A 110 -11.27 -2.98 6.04
CA LEU A 110 -11.89 -2.65 4.78
C LEU A 110 -12.97 -3.69 4.44
N ASP A 111 -13.83 -3.33 3.50
CA ASP A 111 -14.79 -4.24 2.89
C ASP A 111 -15.02 -3.79 1.45
N VAL A 112 -13.97 -3.89 0.64
CA VAL A 112 -13.95 -3.36 -0.73
C VAL A 112 -13.76 -4.49 -1.71
N SER A 113 -14.79 -4.74 -2.53
CA SER A 113 -14.69 -5.71 -3.62
C SER A 113 -13.83 -5.16 -4.76
N PHE A 114 -13.07 -6.04 -5.38
CA PHE A 114 -12.22 -5.71 -6.51
C PHE A 114 -12.20 -6.84 -7.53
N GLU A 115 -11.83 -6.50 -8.76
CA GLU A 115 -11.54 -7.43 -9.84
C GLU A 115 -10.20 -7.00 -10.44
N ALA A 116 -9.15 -7.78 -10.22
CA ALA A 116 -7.83 -7.53 -10.79
C ALA A 116 -7.89 -7.63 -12.31
N GLY A 117 -7.49 -6.55 -12.98
CA GLY A 117 -7.47 -6.45 -14.43
C GLY A 117 -6.20 -7.04 -15.04
N ASP A 118 -5.04 -6.75 -14.46
CA ASP A 118 -3.74 -7.13 -15.02
C ASP A 118 -2.98 -8.07 -14.08
N GLU A 119 -2.30 -9.08 -14.65
CA GLU A 119 -1.35 -9.97 -13.97
C GLU A 119 -1.86 -10.66 -12.70
N ASN A 120 -3.19 -10.67 -12.46
CA ASN A 120 -3.81 -11.06 -11.20
C ASN A 120 -3.10 -10.40 -10.00
N ALA A 121 -2.91 -9.09 -10.07
CA ALA A 121 -2.29 -8.30 -9.02
C ALA A 121 -3.14 -7.08 -8.66
N LEU A 122 -3.03 -6.67 -7.40
CA LEU A 122 -3.37 -5.32 -6.98
C LEU A 122 -2.12 -4.45 -7.07
N TYR A 123 -2.27 -3.25 -7.57
CA TYR A 123 -1.19 -2.27 -7.63
C TYR A 123 -1.43 -1.19 -6.59
N GLY A 124 -0.38 -0.51 -6.14
CA GLY A 124 -0.57 0.59 -5.22
C GLY A 124 0.55 1.61 -5.16
N TYR A 125 0.22 2.75 -4.57
CA TYR A 125 1.19 3.77 -4.18
C TYR A 125 1.00 4.07 -2.70
N LEU A 126 2.10 4.06 -1.95
CA LEU A 126 2.15 4.64 -0.63
C LEU A 126 2.57 6.09 -0.78
N VAL A 127 1.87 7.00 -0.14
CA VAL A 127 2.13 8.44 -0.19
C VAL A 127 2.35 8.93 1.22
N ASP A 128 3.44 9.62 1.45
CA ASP A 128 3.72 10.27 2.73
C ASP A 128 3.05 11.65 2.78
N GLY A 129 2.36 11.93 3.87
CA GLY A 129 1.64 13.20 4.11
C GLY A 129 2.44 14.22 4.93
N THR A 130 3.56 13.82 5.52
CA THR A 130 4.27 14.59 6.56
C THR A 130 5.73 14.92 6.26
N GLY A 131 6.38 14.18 5.36
CA GLY A 131 7.80 14.34 5.05
C GLY A 131 8.72 13.48 5.93
N GLY A 132 8.32 12.22 6.15
CA GLY A 132 9.06 11.24 6.94
C GLY A 132 10.41 10.86 6.33
N THR A 133 11.33 10.42 7.17
CA THR A 133 12.67 9.97 6.79
C THR A 133 12.94 8.56 7.32
N TRP A 134 12.97 7.56 6.43
CA TRP A 134 13.29 6.19 6.84
C TRP A 134 14.77 5.87 6.62
N ALA A 135 15.43 5.38 7.66
CA ALA A 135 16.88 5.15 7.63
C ALA A 135 17.34 3.95 6.79
N ALA A 136 16.43 3.06 6.39
CA ALA A 136 16.73 1.87 5.62
C ALA A 136 15.59 1.49 4.66
N ALA A 137 15.98 0.92 3.52
CA ALA A 137 15.08 0.50 2.44
C ALA A 137 14.03 -0.56 2.86
N ASN A 138 14.16 -1.16 4.03
CA ASN A 138 13.23 -2.17 4.55
C ASN A 138 12.48 -1.70 5.79
N ASN A 139 12.49 -0.40 6.10
CA ASN A 139 11.85 0.06 7.32
C ASN A 139 10.32 -0.07 7.27
N LEU A 140 9.72 0.04 6.10
CA LEU A 140 8.29 -0.14 5.92
C LEU A 140 7.96 -1.51 5.35
N THR A 141 6.88 -2.09 5.85
CA THR A 141 6.19 -3.22 5.22
C THR A 141 4.71 -2.90 5.15
N ILE A 142 4.15 -3.01 3.96
CA ILE A 142 2.74 -2.76 3.68
C ILE A 142 2.09 -4.09 3.36
N GLY A 143 1.00 -4.39 4.03
CA GLY A 143 0.23 -5.59 3.74
C GLY A 143 -1.24 -5.31 3.47
N VAL A 144 -1.82 -6.17 2.64
CA VAL A 144 -3.22 -6.17 2.27
C VAL A 144 -3.75 -7.59 2.45
N ASP A 145 -4.83 -7.72 3.23
CA ASP A 145 -5.52 -8.97 3.43
C ASP A 145 -6.71 -9.03 2.46
N VAL A 146 -6.71 -10.03 1.60
CA VAL A 146 -7.78 -10.24 0.62
C VAL A 146 -8.46 -11.57 0.87
N TRP A 147 -9.77 -11.60 0.71
CA TRP A 147 -10.53 -12.83 0.56
C TRP A 147 -10.64 -13.12 -0.93
N ALA A 148 -9.97 -14.17 -1.39
CA ALA A 148 -10.04 -14.60 -2.79
C ALA A 148 -11.30 -15.46 -2.99
N ASP A 149 -12.10 -15.06 -3.98
CA ASP A 149 -13.34 -15.73 -4.37
C ASP A 149 -13.12 -16.82 -5.42
#